data_AF-R4LLF3-F1
#
_entry.id   AF-R4LLF3-F1
#
_cell.length_a   1.000
_cell.length_b   1.000
_cell.length_c   1.000
_cell.angle_alpha   90.00
_cell.angle_beta   90.00
_cell.angle_gamma   90.00
#
_symmetry.space_group_name_H-M   'P 1'
#
loop_
_entity.id
_entity.type
_entity.pdbx_description
1 polymer ?
#
loop_
_entity_poly.entity_id
_entity_poly.type
_entity_poly.pdbx_seq_one_letter_code
_entity_poly.pdbx_strand_id
1 'polypeptide(L)'
;MPDDTYAVASGRGGLHLYFRHPEGVELRNTAGALGWLIDTRAHGGYVVAAGSIVAGRAYTVRQDAPTAGLPGWLGGRLRPAPLRPEGPPVVIELPADRRGAYVRAAIAGTLTKLAEAGEGGRNHALFMAAQTLGQLVAGGAVDEDTVITVLVDGASRLGLSSREIERTILSGLRAGARRPRQVA
;
A
#
# COMPACT_ATOMS: atom_id res chain seq x y z
N MET A 1 24.89 -4.63 9.73
CA MET A 1 23.82 -4.97 8.77
C MET A 1 23.97 -6.46 8.47
N PRO A 2 22.94 -7.20 8.04
CA PRO A 2 23.16 -8.57 7.56
C PRO A 2 23.78 -8.50 6.16
N ASP A 3 25.09 -8.22 6.10
CA ASP A 3 25.87 -8.04 4.88
C ASP A 3 26.58 -9.32 4.41
N ASP A 4 26.52 -10.41 5.16
CA ASP A 4 27.01 -11.74 4.77
C ASP A 4 26.08 -12.42 3.74
N THR A 5 25.85 -11.78 2.59
CA THR A 5 25.06 -12.33 1.47
C THR A 5 25.50 -11.73 0.14
N TYR A 6 25.03 -12.30 -0.98
CA TYR A 6 25.26 -11.73 -2.30
C TYR A 6 24.76 -10.28 -2.37
N ALA A 7 25.63 -9.37 -2.84
CA ALA A 7 25.30 -7.95 -2.90
C ALA A 7 25.77 -7.28 -4.20
N VAL A 8 24.93 -6.39 -4.73
CA VAL A 8 25.18 -5.63 -5.96
C VAL A 8 25.11 -4.14 -5.69
N ALA A 9 26.15 -3.40 -6.06
CA ALA A 9 26.14 -1.95 -6.04
C ALA A 9 25.36 -1.44 -7.26
N SER A 10 24.44 -0.50 -7.05
CA SER A 10 23.73 0.15 -8.14
C SER A 10 24.54 1.33 -8.69
N GLY A 11 24.32 1.65 -9.97
CA GLY A 11 25.00 2.75 -10.63
C GLY A 11 24.77 4.13 -10.01
N ARG A 12 23.78 4.28 -9.12
CA ARG A 12 23.48 5.54 -8.39
C ARG A 12 23.99 5.55 -6.95
N GLY A 13 24.84 4.59 -6.57
CA GLY A 13 25.41 4.50 -5.22
C GLY A 13 24.53 3.76 -4.21
N GLY A 14 23.45 3.11 -4.65
CA GLY A 14 22.62 2.24 -3.82
C GLY A 14 23.19 0.83 -3.70
N LEU A 15 22.57 0.01 -2.86
CA LEU A 15 22.98 -1.38 -2.62
C LEU A 15 21.77 -2.30 -2.69
N HIS A 16 21.88 -3.37 -3.47
CA HIS A 16 20.93 -4.48 -3.45
C HIS A 16 21.53 -5.61 -2.61
N LEU A 17 20.83 -6.01 -1.56
CA LEU A 17 21.12 -7.21 -0.78
C LEU A 17 20.16 -8.31 -1.22
N TYR A 18 20.69 -9.46 -1.59
CA TYR A 18 19.89 -10.59 -2.06
C TYR A 18 19.76 -11.61 -0.93
N PHE A 19 18.55 -12.04 -0.63
CA PHE A 19 18.28 -13.09 0.35
C PHE A 19 17.45 -14.18 -0.29
N ARG A 20 17.66 -15.42 0.15
CA ARG A 20 16.78 -16.53 -0.19
C ARG A 20 15.43 -16.31 0.47
N HIS A 21 14.40 -16.41 -0.34
CA HIS A 21 13.03 -16.22 0.09
C HIS A 21 12.59 -17.36 1.03
N PRO A 22 11.89 -17.05 2.15
CA PRO A 22 11.47 -18.06 3.11
C PRO A 22 10.29 -18.91 2.60
N GLU A 23 10.35 -20.21 2.82
CA GLU A 23 9.27 -21.13 2.43
C GLU A 23 7.95 -20.81 3.18
N GLY A 24 6.83 -20.99 2.49
CA GLY A 24 5.48 -20.85 3.07
C GLY A 24 5.02 -19.42 3.37
N VAL A 25 5.76 -18.38 2.94
CA VAL A 25 5.38 -16.97 3.17
C VAL A 25 5.42 -16.19 1.86
N GLU A 26 4.28 -15.68 1.40
CA GLU A 26 4.28 -14.83 0.20
C GLU A 26 4.64 -13.37 0.53
N LEU A 27 5.94 -13.06 0.50
CA LEU A 27 6.42 -11.68 0.64
C LEU A 27 6.12 -10.85 -0.62
N ARG A 28 5.64 -9.63 -0.44
CA ARG A 28 5.32 -8.67 -1.51
C ARG A 28 6.39 -7.59 -1.63
N ASN A 29 6.34 -6.84 -2.74
CA ASN A 29 7.15 -5.63 -2.90
C ASN A 29 6.71 -4.58 -1.88
N THR A 30 7.67 -3.91 -1.25
CA THR A 30 7.39 -2.79 -0.35
C THR A 30 8.22 -1.57 -0.72
N ALA A 31 7.71 -0.39 -0.40
CA ALA A 31 8.45 0.85 -0.52
C ALA A 31 8.54 1.53 0.85
N GLY A 32 9.76 1.66 1.38
CA GLY A 32 10.02 2.28 2.68
C GLY A 32 9.50 1.54 3.91
N ALA A 33 9.07 0.28 3.80
CA ALA A 33 8.49 -0.47 4.93
C ALA A 33 9.51 -0.77 6.04
N LEU A 34 10.78 -0.89 5.69
CA LEU A 34 11.88 -1.18 6.61
C LEU A 34 12.62 0.07 7.10
N GLY A 35 12.29 1.24 6.54
CA GLY A 35 12.96 2.49 6.83
C GLY A 35 13.10 3.40 5.62
N TRP A 36 13.56 4.61 5.86
CA TRP A 36 13.82 5.59 4.81
C TRP A 36 14.82 5.03 3.78
N LEU A 37 14.47 5.15 2.50
CA LEU A 37 15.26 4.66 1.34
C LEU A 37 15.47 3.13 1.28
N ILE A 38 14.64 2.35 1.98
CA ILE A 38 14.69 0.88 1.92
C ILE A 38 13.41 0.33 1.29
N ASP A 39 13.55 -0.16 0.07
CA ASP A 39 12.51 -0.87 -0.67
C ASP A 39 12.83 -2.37 -0.68
N THR A 40 11.80 -3.21 -0.71
CA THR A 40 11.96 -4.66 -0.92
C THR A 40 11.33 -5.11 -2.21
N ARG A 41 11.98 -6.07 -2.87
CA ARG A 41 11.47 -6.73 -4.07
C ARG A 41 11.35 -8.23 -3.81
N ALA A 42 10.16 -8.77 -4.06
CA ALA A 42 9.81 -10.17 -3.82
C ALA A 42 8.86 -10.65 -4.94
N HIS A 43 7.78 -11.39 -4.63
CA HIS A 43 6.86 -11.90 -5.66
C HIS A 43 6.29 -10.77 -6.52
N GLY A 44 6.36 -10.95 -7.84
CA GLY A 44 5.92 -9.96 -8.84
C GLY A 44 6.85 -8.74 -8.99
N GLY A 45 7.99 -8.72 -8.28
CA GLY A 45 9.02 -7.69 -8.43
C GLY A 45 10.27 -8.21 -9.14
N TYR A 46 11.05 -7.28 -9.68
CA TYR A 46 12.39 -7.55 -10.20
C TYR A 46 13.35 -6.44 -9.80
N VAL A 47 14.65 -6.72 -9.92
CA VAL A 47 15.75 -5.77 -9.76
C VAL A 47 16.69 -5.88 -10.95
N VAL A 48 17.44 -4.81 -11.23
CA VAL A 48 18.54 -4.87 -12.20
C VAL A 48 19.70 -5.67 -11.61
N ALA A 49 20.18 -6.67 -12.33
CA ALA A 49 21.25 -7.56 -11.89
C ALA A 49 22.64 -7.00 -12.19
N ALA A 50 23.65 -7.55 -11.51
CA ALA A 50 25.05 -7.27 -11.80
C ALA A 50 25.40 -7.56 -13.27
N GLY A 51 26.34 -6.80 -13.83
CA GLY A 51 26.73 -6.86 -15.25
C GLY A 51 25.86 -6.00 -16.17
N SER A 52 24.71 -5.51 -15.69
CA SER A 52 23.87 -4.58 -16.45
C SER A 52 24.46 -3.16 -16.45
N ILE A 53 24.21 -2.41 -17.52
CA ILE A 53 24.50 -0.97 -17.61
C ILE A 53 23.19 -0.24 -17.86
N VAL A 54 22.84 0.71 -16.99
CA VAL A 54 21.62 1.53 -17.11
C VAL A 54 22.00 2.99 -17.09
N ALA A 55 21.63 3.73 -18.13
CA ALA A 55 21.96 5.15 -18.30
C ALA A 55 23.47 5.43 -18.10
N GLY A 56 24.33 4.59 -18.70
CA GLY A 56 25.79 4.70 -18.62
C GLY A 56 26.41 4.30 -17.28
N ARG A 57 25.63 3.78 -16.33
CA ARG A 57 26.10 3.40 -14.99
C ARG A 57 25.94 1.90 -14.77
N ALA A 58 27.04 1.25 -14.37
CA ALA A 58 27.09 -0.19 -14.18
C ALA A 58 26.46 -0.62 -12.85
N TYR A 59 25.88 -1.81 -12.85
CA TYR A 59 25.55 -2.58 -11.65
C TYR A 59 26.68 -3.60 -11.44
N THR A 60 27.40 -3.47 -10.35
CA THR A 60 28.61 -4.27 -10.10
C THR A 60 28.42 -5.17 -8.90
N VAL A 61 29.00 -6.37 -8.96
CA VAL A 61 29.07 -7.24 -7.78
C VAL A 61 29.90 -6.52 -6.73
N ARG A 62 29.32 -6.28 -5.56
CA ARG A 62 30.03 -5.74 -4.39
C ARG A 62 30.50 -6.86 -3.49
N GLN A 63 29.71 -7.91 -3.36
CA GLN A 63 30.02 -9.09 -2.58
C GLN A 63 29.54 -10.33 -3.31
N ASP A 64 30.51 -11.18 -3.67
CA ASP A 64 30.27 -12.46 -4.32
C ASP A 64 30.24 -13.57 -3.25
N ALA A 65 29.09 -13.71 -2.61
CA ALA A 65 28.82 -14.74 -1.60
C ALA A 65 27.53 -15.47 -1.98
N PRO A 66 27.32 -16.71 -1.52
CA PRO A 66 26.02 -17.38 -1.65
C PRO A 66 24.89 -16.53 -1.04
N THR A 67 23.69 -16.62 -1.60
CA THR A 67 22.52 -15.95 -1.01
C THR A 67 22.18 -16.57 0.35
N ALA A 68 22.31 -15.76 1.40
CA ALA A 68 21.92 -16.13 2.75
C ALA A 68 20.39 -16.27 2.85
N GLY A 69 19.92 -17.05 3.82
CA GLY A 69 18.50 -17.06 4.19
C GLY A 69 18.06 -15.69 4.68
N LEU A 70 16.84 -15.27 4.35
CA LEU A 70 16.27 -14.03 4.87
C LEU A 70 16.24 -14.08 6.40
N PRO A 71 16.89 -13.13 7.12
CA PRO A 71 16.88 -13.13 8.58
C PRO A 71 15.45 -13.08 9.12
N GLY A 72 15.13 -13.92 10.12
CA GLY A 72 13.77 -14.06 10.64
C GLY A 72 13.14 -12.75 11.12
N TRP A 73 13.95 -11.88 11.75
CA TRP A 73 13.51 -10.55 12.19
C TRP A 73 13.11 -9.64 11.01
N LEU A 74 13.78 -9.79 9.87
CA LEU A 74 13.50 -9.03 8.65
C LEU A 74 12.25 -9.58 7.96
N GLY A 75 12.17 -10.90 7.82
CA GLY A 75 10.98 -11.58 7.32
C GLY A 75 9.73 -11.25 8.13
N GLY A 76 9.83 -11.22 9.46
CA GLY A 76 8.74 -10.84 10.36
C GLY A 76 8.20 -9.42 10.11
N ARG A 77 9.06 -8.45 9.77
CA ARG A 77 8.65 -7.08 9.44
C ARG A 77 8.08 -6.94 8.03
N LEU A 78 8.42 -7.86 7.14
CA LEU A 78 7.95 -7.87 5.74
C LEU A 78 6.69 -8.71 5.54
N ARG A 79 6.30 -9.50 6.53
CA ARG A 79 5.06 -10.27 6.48
C ARG A 79 3.86 -9.32 6.31
N PRO A 80 2.98 -9.59 5.34
CA PRO A 80 1.70 -8.89 5.25
C PRO A 80 0.97 -8.96 6.59
N ALA A 81 0.25 -7.89 6.94
CA ALA A 81 -0.65 -7.95 8.08
C ALA A 81 -1.67 -9.08 7.84
N PRO A 82 -2.00 -9.90 8.86
CA PRO A 82 -3.07 -10.87 8.74
C PRO A 82 -4.34 -10.17 8.27
N LEU A 83 -5.10 -10.80 7.37
CA LEU A 83 -6.44 -10.32 7.04
C LEU A 83 -7.25 -10.25 8.33
N ARG A 84 -7.84 -9.08 8.60
CA ARG A 84 -8.78 -8.96 9.72
C ARG A 84 -10.00 -9.84 9.41
N PRO A 85 -10.42 -10.75 10.30
CA PRO A 85 -11.66 -11.48 10.12
C PRO A 85 -12.84 -10.51 10.00
N GLU A 86 -13.93 -10.93 9.35
CA GLU A 86 -15.12 -10.10 9.21
C GLU A 86 -15.65 -9.67 10.59
N GLY A 87 -15.47 -8.40 10.91
CA GLY A 87 -16.09 -7.75 12.06
C GLY A 87 -17.48 -7.22 11.70
N PRO A 88 -18.28 -6.85 12.72
CA PRO A 88 -19.58 -6.21 12.49
C PRO A 88 -19.41 -4.98 11.58
N PRO A 89 -20.39 -4.70 10.70
CA PRO A 89 -20.30 -3.57 9.78
C PRO A 89 -20.20 -2.25 10.56
N VAL A 90 -19.34 -1.36 10.08
CA VAL A 90 -19.30 0.03 10.58
C VAL A 90 -20.62 0.70 10.24
N VAL A 91 -21.34 1.16 11.26
CA VAL A 91 -22.57 1.92 11.09
C VAL A 91 -22.24 3.40 11.06
N ILE A 92 -22.66 4.08 9.98
CA ILE A 92 -22.58 5.53 9.86
C ILE A 92 -23.99 6.12 9.96
N GLU A 93 -24.15 7.11 10.83
CA GLU A 93 -25.33 7.96 10.86
C GLU A 93 -25.23 9.03 9.78
N LEU A 94 -26.18 9.00 8.84
CA LEU A 94 -26.32 10.01 7.79
C LEU A 94 -27.74 10.58 7.87
N PRO A 95 -27.95 11.85 7.47
CA PRO A 95 -29.29 12.42 7.37
C PRO A 95 -30.26 11.52 6.58
N ALA A 96 -31.53 11.49 7.00
CA ALA A 96 -32.57 10.70 6.35
C ALA A 96 -33.16 11.37 5.08
N ASP A 97 -32.38 12.24 4.43
CA ASP A 97 -32.78 13.01 3.25
C ASP A 97 -32.11 12.49 1.96
N ARG A 98 -32.39 13.16 0.83
CA ARG A 98 -31.82 12.80 -0.49
C ARG A 98 -30.30 12.87 -0.49
N ARG A 99 -29.72 13.84 0.22
CA ARG A 99 -28.28 14.04 0.34
C ARG A 99 -27.65 12.86 1.07
N GLY A 100 -28.22 12.44 2.20
CA GLY A 100 -27.75 11.28 2.94
C GLY A 100 -27.89 9.97 2.15
N ALA A 101 -28.96 9.80 1.38
CA ALA A 101 -29.12 8.66 0.48
C ALA A 101 -28.04 8.62 -0.62
N TYR A 102 -27.72 9.78 -1.21
CA TYR A 102 -26.64 9.89 -2.20
C TYR A 102 -25.26 9.55 -1.60
N VAL A 103 -24.93 10.13 -0.43
CA VAL A 103 -23.66 9.85 0.26
C VAL A 103 -23.54 8.37 0.59
N ARG A 104 -24.61 7.73 1.07
CA ARG A 104 -24.64 6.30 1.37
C ARG A 104 -24.36 5.46 0.13
N ALA A 105 -25.00 5.78 -1.00
CA ALA A 105 -24.78 5.10 -2.26
C ALA A 105 -23.35 5.29 -2.79
N ALA A 106 -22.79 6.49 -2.64
CA ALA A 106 -21.41 6.78 -3.04
C ALA A 106 -20.41 5.99 -2.21
N ILE A 107 -20.56 5.94 -0.88
CA ILE A 107 -19.70 5.13 0.01
C ILE A 107 -19.81 3.66 -0.37
N ALA A 108 -21.03 3.12 -0.45
CA ALA A 108 -21.25 1.71 -0.79
C ALA A 108 -20.60 1.34 -2.13
N GLY A 109 -20.87 2.09 -3.20
CA GLY A 109 -20.30 1.81 -4.52
C GLY A 109 -18.78 1.94 -4.56
N THR A 110 -18.19 2.80 -3.74
CA THR A 110 -16.73 2.94 -3.64
C THR A 110 -16.11 1.77 -2.89
N LEU A 111 -16.74 1.31 -1.81
CA LEU A 111 -16.30 0.15 -1.04
C LEU A 111 -16.44 -1.16 -1.83
N THR A 112 -17.49 -1.32 -2.63
CA THR A 112 -17.63 -2.47 -3.56
C THR A 112 -16.45 -2.54 -4.52
N LYS A 113 -16.12 -1.43 -5.20
CA LYS A 113 -14.97 -1.38 -6.12
C LYS A 113 -13.63 -1.65 -5.42
N LEU A 114 -13.50 -1.20 -4.17
CA LEU A 114 -12.32 -1.47 -3.36
C LEU A 114 -12.22 -2.96 -3.00
N ALA A 115 -13.32 -3.62 -2.65
CA ALA A 115 -13.36 -5.04 -2.32
C ALA A 115 -13.08 -5.94 -3.54
N GLU A 116 -13.50 -5.52 -4.74
CA GLU A 116 -13.22 -6.21 -6.00
C GLU A 116 -11.76 -6.09 -6.47
N ALA A 117 -10.94 -5.27 -5.80
CA ALA A 117 -9.57 -5.04 -6.20
C ALA A 117 -8.72 -6.32 -6.07
N GLY A 118 -8.31 -6.83 -7.23
CA GLY A 118 -7.35 -7.92 -7.33
C GLY A 118 -6.01 -7.61 -6.67
N GLU A 119 -5.25 -8.67 -6.40
CA GLU A 119 -3.95 -8.55 -5.77
C GLU A 119 -2.99 -7.68 -6.60
N GLY A 120 -2.23 -6.79 -5.93
CA GLY A 120 -1.41 -5.76 -6.57
C GLY A 120 -2.14 -4.45 -6.91
N GLY A 121 -3.46 -4.47 -7.08
CA GLY A 121 -4.29 -3.29 -7.37
C GLY A 121 -4.86 -2.57 -6.13
N ARG A 122 -4.86 -3.23 -4.97
CA ARG A 122 -5.56 -2.80 -3.74
C ARG A 122 -5.18 -1.40 -3.24
N ASN A 123 -3.88 -1.04 -3.24
CA ASN A 123 -3.45 0.29 -2.81
C ASN A 123 -3.96 1.38 -3.78
N HIS A 124 -3.87 1.12 -5.10
CA HIS A 124 -4.40 2.04 -6.10
C HIS A 124 -5.93 2.18 -5.99
N ALA A 125 -6.65 1.08 -5.79
CA ALA A 125 -8.09 1.11 -5.55
C ALA A 125 -8.44 1.91 -4.28
N LEU A 126 -7.70 1.73 -3.19
CA LEU A 126 -7.85 2.52 -1.96
C LEU A 126 -7.59 4.01 -2.20
N PHE A 127 -6.55 4.34 -2.97
CA PHE A 127 -6.26 5.73 -3.33
C PHE A 127 -7.42 6.35 -4.11
N MET A 128 -7.95 5.65 -5.13
CA MET A 128 -9.08 6.13 -5.92
C MET A 128 -10.36 6.26 -5.09
N ALA A 129 -10.57 5.34 -4.15
CA ALA A 129 -11.66 5.40 -3.19
C ALA A 129 -11.56 6.64 -2.30
N ALA A 130 -10.40 6.84 -1.66
CA ALA A 130 -10.11 8.00 -0.82
C ALA A 130 -10.20 9.32 -1.59
N GLN A 131 -9.72 9.35 -2.83
CA GLN A 131 -9.87 10.53 -3.69
C GLN A 131 -11.34 10.83 -3.99
N THR A 132 -12.13 9.82 -4.34
CA THR A 132 -13.56 10.01 -4.67
C THR A 132 -14.34 10.52 -3.46
N LEU A 133 -14.16 9.91 -2.29
CA LEU A 133 -14.84 10.33 -1.07
C LEU A 133 -14.30 11.67 -0.53
N GLY A 134 -13.01 11.96 -0.72
CA GLY A 134 -12.42 13.25 -0.38
C GLY A 134 -13.03 14.44 -1.14
N GLN A 135 -13.55 14.22 -2.36
CA GLN A 135 -14.32 15.24 -3.07
C GLN A 135 -15.63 15.58 -2.35
N LEU A 136 -16.30 14.57 -1.77
CA LEU A 136 -17.53 14.75 -1.01
C LEU A 136 -17.28 15.41 0.35
N VAL A 137 -16.17 15.06 1.01
CA VAL A 137 -15.73 15.74 2.25
C VAL A 137 -15.49 17.22 1.98
N ALA A 138 -14.71 17.55 0.95
CA ALA A 138 -14.44 18.95 0.59
C ALA A 138 -15.67 19.71 0.08
N GLY A 139 -16.66 19.00 -0.47
CA GLY A 139 -17.98 19.55 -0.81
C GLY A 139 -18.91 19.71 0.40
N GLY A 140 -18.46 19.34 1.60
CA GLY A 140 -19.21 19.42 2.84
C GLY A 140 -20.31 18.38 2.97
N ALA A 141 -20.34 17.36 2.10
CA ALA A 141 -21.42 16.37 2.02
C ALA A 141 -21.36 15.31 3.12
N VAL A 142 -20.14 14.97 3.57
CA VAL A 142 -19.84 13.97 4.61
C VAL A 142 -18.62 14.40 5.41
N ASP A 143 -18.55 13.98 6.67
CA ASP A 143 -17.41 14.25 7.55
C ASP A 143 -16.17 13.41 7.18
N GLU A 144 -14.97 13.97 7.41
CA GLU A 144 -13.69 13.31 7.10
C GLU A 144 -13.46 12.06 7.95
N ASP A 145 -13.73 12.11 9.26
CA ASP A 145 -13.52 10.99 10.18
C ASP A 145 -14.43 9.82 9.81
N THR A 146 -15.65 10.11 9.36
CA THR A 146 -16.57 9.11 8.82
C THR A 146 -15.94 8.38 7.63
N VAL A 147 -15.40 9.12 6.67
CA VAL A 147 -14.76 8.55 5.46
C VAL A 147 -13.50 7.76 5.81
N ILE A 148 -12.66 8.28 6.70
CA ILE A 148 -11.47 7.58 7.20
C ILE A 148 -11.88 6.24 7.83
N THR A 149 -12.88 6.26 8.72
CA THR A 149 -13.33 5.06 9.44
C THR A 149 -13.75 3.94 8.48
N VAL A 150 -14.58 4.24 7.48
CA VAL A 150 -15.03 3.21 6.53
C VAL A 150 -13.95 2.74 5.57
N LEU A 151 -13.06 3.63 5.13
CA LEU A 151 -11.96 3.23 4.26
C LEU A 151 -10.93 2.39 5.01
N VAL A 152 -10.65 2.69 6.28
CA VAL A 152 -9.79 1.87 7.13
C VAL A 152 -10.39 0.49 7.32
N ASP A 153 -11.69 0.38 7.66
CA ASP A 153 -12.34 -0.92 7.82
C ASP A 153 -12.29 -1.74 6.53
N GLY A 154 -12.72 -1.15 5.41
CA GLY A 154 -12.72 -1.82 4.11
C GLY A 154 -11.32 -2.24 3.65
N ALA A 155 -10.32 -1.39 3.82
CA ALA A 155 -8.95 -1.69 3.40
C ALA A 155 -8.24 -2.72 4.30
N SER A 156 -8.56 -2.77 5.60
CA SER A 156 -7.98 -3.73 6.54
C SER A 156 -8.29 -5.19 6.17
N ARG A 157 -9.37 -5.40 5.42
CA ARG A 157 -9.80 -6.70 4.90
C ARG A 157 -9.05 -7.12 3.64
N LEU A 158 -8.16 -6.27 3.10
CA LEU A 158 -7.43 -6.52 1.85
C LEU A 158 -5.95 -6.84 2.05
N GLY A 159 -5.51 -7.00 3.31
CA GLY A 159 -4.12 -7.36 3.63
C GLY A 159 -3.11 -6.23 3.41
N LEU A 160 -3.60 -4.99 3.29
CA LEU A 160 -2.75 -3.80 3.34
C LEU A 160 -2.30 -3.54 4.79
N SER A 161 -1.07 -3.06 4.97
CA SER A 161 -0.59 -2.69 6.32
C SER A 161 -1.29 -1.42 6.82
N SER A 162 -1.47 -1.28 8.13
CA SER A 162 -2.12 -0.09 8.73
C SER A 162 -1.46 1.22 8.29
N ARG A 163 -0.11 1.23 8.20
CA ARG A 163 0.66 2.40 7.76
C ARG A 163 0.43 2.73 6.29
N GLU A 164 0.31 1.72 5.43
CA GLU A 164 -0.02 1.95 4.01
C GLU A 164 -1.44 2.44 3.85
N ILE A 165 -2.40 1.88 4.60
CA ILE A 165 -3.80 2.31 4.59
C ILE A 165 -3.88 3.79 4.95
N GLU A 166 -3.33 4.19 6.10
CA GLU A 166 -3.34 5.56 6.59
C GLU A 166 -2.71 6.53 5.58
N ARG A 167 -1.49 6.23 5.13
CA ARG A 167 -0.78 7.06 4.15
C ARG A 167 -1.57 7.23 2.85
N THR A 168 -2.13 6.14 2.33
CA THR A 168 -2.89 6.15 1.08
C THR A 168 -4.19 6.94 1.23
N ILE A 169 -4.94 6.72 2.31
CA ILE A 169 -6.18 7.47 2.61
C ILE A 169 -5.89 8.97 2.70
N LEU A 170 -4.91 9.38 3.51
CA LEU A 170 -4.57 10.80 3.68
C LEU A 170 -4.15 11.44 2.35
N SER A 171 -3.35 10.74 1.54
CA SER A 171 -2.94 11.25 0.23
C SER A 171 -4.10 11.37 -0.76
N GLY A 172 -5.02 10.40 -0.74
CA GLY A 172 -6.22 10.39 -1.58
C GLY A 172 -7.20 11.49 -1.19
N LEU A 173 -7.48 11.66 0.10
CA LEU A 173 -8.34 12.74 0.62
C LEU A 173 -7.83 14.11 0.20
N ARG A 174 -6.52 14.38 0.39
CA ARG A 174 -5.88 15.62 -0.08
C ARG A 174 -6.01 15.84 -1.58
N ALA A 175 -5.91 14.77 -2.37
CA ALA A 175 -6.11 14.86 -3.81
C ALA A 175 -7.58 15.15 -4.18
N GLY A 176 -8.52 14.51 -3.48
CA GLY A 176 -9.96 14.72 -3.65
C GLY A 176 -10.40 16.13 -3.29
N ALA A 177 -9.81 16.71 -2.24
CA ALA A 177 -10.11 18.06 -1.79
C ALA A 177 -9.82 19.15 -2.83
N ARG A 178 -8.95 18.87 -3.81
CA ARG A 178 -8.67 19.77 -4.94
C ARG A 178 -9.78 19.80 -5.99
N ARG A 179 -10.79 18.92 -5.88
CA ARG A 179 -11.93 18.83 -6.80
C ARG A 179 -13.25 18.64 -6.02
N PRO A 180 -13.67 19.62 -5.20
CA PRO A 180 -14.85 19.49 -4.35
C PRO A 180 -16.10 19.12 -5.16
N ARG A 181 -16.88 18.14 -4.65
CA ARG A 181 -18.16 17.75 -5.25
C ARG A 181 -19.29 18.12 -4.30
N GLN A 182 -20.08 19.10 -4.70
CA GLN A 182 -21.29 19.49 -3.98
C GLN A 182 -22.43 18.51 -4.27
N VAL A 183 -23.21 18.21 -3.24
CA VAL A 183 -24.44 17.40 -3.34
C VAL A 183 -25.60 18.33 -3.03
N ALA A 184 -26.48 18.53 -4.01
CA ALA A 184 -27.66 19.37 -3.91
C ALA A 184 -28.78 18.71 -3.09
#